data_AF-A0A930PDL7-F1
#
_entry.id   AF-A0A930PDL7-F1
#
_cell.length_a   1.000
_cell.length_b   1.000
_cell.length_c   1.000
_cell.angle_alpha   90.00
_cell.angle_beta   90.00
_cell.angle_gamma   90.00
#
_symmetry.space_group_name_H-M   'P 1'
#
loop_
_entity.id
_entity.type
_entity.pdbx_description
1 polymer ?
#
loop_
_entity_poly.entity_id
_entity_poly.type
_entity_poly.pdbx_seq_one_letter_code
_entity_poly.pdbx_strand_id
1 'polypeptide(L)'
;QLGLGLAYRTQGKLDDAIAAWSNIHRDDNPETYAGAQLNLGVAYEDQGNLDKAKEAYRNAREFFYYEGERGYRIHECPPEVIKKLRNIAKSTDKVLKSLQIIPDFESQVAHYSRASTAFTLLEKKRNNQKPSHFRLSTIRGVNDPTEGLVLGKYWAQQGISETIHTNDTATFISCFTFNHDSLNQFRLYGKEDGQEATGVSLVFKKEFFRDQSDTLEFIAAPSIDPSSNSGQDSSKEKEKPKSNNNKELIGKSTLYRCIYLDPETGYWTLAQRDKSTFYRQYKGEAKEKWEKYYESIPKKDEIVEKYLFAEDNKNKSVLSILKSISKELEESNAPEESHTYSIEEKQKILEAVRFILLPLQYLVKHIAFQEEQECRIMYITQFRDEKIHSDREEQKMYVEYEEPVLPHIDKIWLSPGAAKDQDFFCILLDQGSGKSKVRISQNPFRNKE
;
A
#
# COMPACT_ATOMS: atom_id res chain seq x y z
N GLN A 1 -15.46 5.99 24.08
CA GLN A 1 -15.22 4.55 24.34
C GLN A 1 -13.94 4.05 23.66
N LEU A 2 -13.77 4.22 22.33
CA LEU A 2 -12.59 3.69 21.62
C LEU A 2 -11.25 4.19 22.19
N GLY A 3 -11.09 5.52 22.32
CA GLY A 3 -9.90 6.14 22.91
C GLY A 3 -9.69 5.81 24.39
N LEU A 4 -10.77 5.58 25.15
CA LEU A 4 -10.69 5.15 26.54
C LEU A 4 -10.10 3.73 26.64
N GLY A 5 -10.55 2.81 25.80
CA GLY A 5 -9.99 1.46 25.74
C GLY A 5 -8.51 1.45 25.35
N LEU A 6 -8.11 2.31 24.39
CA LEU A 6 -6.69 2.49 24.04
C LEU A 6 -5.87 2.97 25.25
N ALA A 7 -6.37 3.97 25.98
CA ALA A 7 -5.71 4.46 27.19
C ALA A 7 -5.58 3.37 28.27
N TYR A 8 -6.61 2.56 28.50
CA TYR A 8 -6.54 1.43 29.43
C TYR A 8 -5.52 0.38 29.00
N ARG A 9 -5.47 0.03 27.71
CA ARG A 9 -4.48 -0.90 27.17
C ARG A 9 -3.06 -0.38 27.37
N THR A 10 -2.80 0.90 27.12
CA THR A 10 -1.49 1.52 27.37
C THR A 10 -1.10 1.45 28.85
N GLN A 11 -2.07 1.48 29.77
CA GLN A 11 -1.85 1.29 31.21
C GLN A 11 -1.73 -0.18 31.63
N GLY A 12 -1.80 -1.13 30.71
CA GLY A 12 -1.80 -2.58 31.00
C GLY A 12 -3.11 -3.11 31.59
N LYS A 13 -4.18 -2.31 31.59
CA LYS A 13 -5.51 -2.69 32.10
C LYS A 13 -6.34 -3.32 30.98
N LEU A 14 -6.01 -4.56 30.63
CA LEU A 14 -6.58 -5.22 29.47
C LEU A 14 -8.10 -5.47 29.61
N ASP A 15 -8.58 -5.85 30.79
CA ASP A 15 -10.00 -6.11 31.03
C ASP A 15 -10.85 -4.84 30.92
N ASP A 16 -10.36 -3.71 31.46
CA ASP A 16 -11.01 -2.40 31.32
C ASP A 16 -11.05 -1.94 29.85
N ALA A 17 -9.97 -2.23 29.10
CA ALA A 17 -9.92 -1.95 27.67
C ALA A 17 -10.95 -2.76 26.89
N ILE A 18 -11.05 -4.08 27.16
CA ILE A 18 -12.04 -4.97 26.58
C ILE A 18 -13.45 -4.49 26.91
N ALA A 19 -13.73 -4.11 28.15
CA ALA A 19 -15.03 -3.58 28.56
C ALA A 19 -15.38 -2.30 27.80
N ALA A 20 -14.45 -1.35 27.69
CA ALA A 20 -14.64 -0.10 26.96
C ALA A 20 -14.92 -0.33 25.46
N TRP A 21 -14.19 -1.22 24.81
CA TRP A 21 -14.39 -1.54 23.40
C TRP A 21 -15.65 -2.37 23.14
N SER A 22 -16.02 -3.26 24.06
CA SER A 22 -17.22 -4.10 23.92
C SER A 22 -18.53 -3.30 24.03
N ASN A 23 -18.48 -2.10 24.62
CA ASN A 23 -19.60 -1.16 24.70
C ASN A 23 -19.80 -0.32 23.42
N ILE A 24 -19.02 -0.55 22.37
CA ILE A 24 -19.18 0.12 21.09
C ILE A 24 -20.03 -0.79 20.20
N HIS A 25 -21.16 -0.30 19.73
CA HIS A 25 -22.07 -1.06 18.89
C HIS A 25 -21.96 -0.65 17.43
N ARG A 26 -22.25 -1.59 16.53
CA ARG A 26 -22.20 -1.35 15.08
C ARG A 26 -23.14 -0.23 14.64
N ASP A 27 -24.28 -0.07 15.32
CA ASP A 27 -25.27 0.96 15.04
C ASP A 27 -24.83 2.38 15.45
N ASP A 28 -23.84 2.52 16.34
CA ASP A 28 -23.32 3.83 16.77
C ASP A 28 -22.52 4.49 15.63
N ASN A 29 -21.51 3.77 15.15
CA ASN A 29 -20.67 4.15 14.02
C ASN A 29 -19.92 2.88 13.52
N PRO A 30 -20.18 2.40 12.30
CA PRO A 30 -19.59 1.15 11.79
C PRO A 30 -18.06 1.12 11.75
N GLU A 31 -17.42 2.24 11.40
CA GLU A 31 -15.95 2.36 11.36
C GLU A 31 -15.34 2.26 12.77
N THR A 32 -15.88 3.02 13.72
CA THR A 32 -15.45 3.01 15.12
C THR A 32 -15.66 1.64 15.74
N TYR A 33 -16.78 0.98 15.43
CA TYR A 33 -17.04 -0.39 15.81
C TYR A 33 -15.98 -1.34 15.25
N ALA A 34 -15.68 -1.29 13.95
CA ALA A 34 -14.67 -2.14 13.34
C ALA A 34 -13.27 -1.93 13.96
N GLY A 35 -12.91 -0.69 14.30
CA GLY A 35 -11.67 -0.36 15.01
C GLY A 35 -11.65 -0.91 16.44
N ALA A 36 -12.80 -0.90 17.13
CA ALA A 36 -12.94 -1.56 18.43
C ALA A 36 -12.79 -3.08 18.32
N GLN A 37 -13.37 -3.69 17.28
CA GLN A 37 -13.29 -5.13 17.02
C GLN A 37 -11.86 -5.58 16.70
N LEU A 38 -11.06 -4.81 15.97
CA LEU A 38 -9.62 -5.10 15.82
C LEU A 38 -8.90 -5.13 17.16
N ASN A 39 -9.15 -4.12 17.99
CA ASN A 39 -8.53 -4.02 19.31
C ASN A 39 -8.96 -5.16 20.24
N LEU A 40 -10.22 -5.56 20.21
CA LEU A 40 -10.75 -6.74 20.89
C LEU A 40 -10.11 -8.03 20.38
N GLY A 41 -9.92 -8.17 19.06
CA GLY A 41 -9.22 -9.29 18.44
C GLY A 41 -7.85 -9.51 19.07
N VAL A 42 -7.02 -8.47 19.09
CA VAL A 42 -5.68 -8.54 19.69
C VAL A 42 -5.74 -8.76 21.21
N ALA A 43 -6.70 -8.13 21.91
CA ALA A 43 -6.83 -8.32 23.36
C ALA A 43 -7.23 -9.75 23.74
N TYR A 44 -8.17 -10.36 23.01
CA TYR A 44 -8.56 -11.76 23.22
C TYR A 44 -7.44 -12.72 22.84
N GLU A 45 -6.63 -12.41 21.83
CA GLU A 45 -5.40 -13.16 21.56
C GLU A 45 -4.44 -13.16 22.74
N ASP A 46 -4.20 -11.99 23.35
CA ASP A 46 -3.31 -11.82 24.50
C ASP A 46 -3.82 -12.61 25.72
N GLN A 47 -5.14 -12.81 25.83
CA GLN A 47 -5.79 -13.66 26.84
C GLN A 47 -5.85 -15.16 26.46
N GLY A 48 -5.43 -15.53 25.24
CA GLY A 48 -5.55 -16.91 24.74
C GLY A 48 -6.97 -17.34 24.33
N ASN A 49 -7.92 -16.40 24.25
CA ASN A 49 -9.30 -16.68 23.83
C ASN A 49 -9.43 -16.61 22.30
N LEU A 50 -9.05 -17.70 21.63
CA LEU A 50 -8.94 -17.77 20.17
C LEU A 50 -10.29 -17.59 19.45
N ASP A 51 -11.37 -18.15 20.01
CA ASP A 51 -12.71 -18.06 19.41
C ASP A 51 -13.23 -16.63 19.38
N LYS A 52 -13.12 -15.91 20.51
CA LYS A 52 -13.51 -14.49 20.58
C LYS A 52 -12.61 -13.62 19.72
N ALA A 53 -11.31 -13.91 19.66
CA ALA A 53 -10.38 -13.18 18.79
C ALA A 53 -10.80 -13.32 17.32
N LYS A 54 -11.08 -14.55 16.89
CA LYS A 54 -11.53 -14.87 15.53
C LYS A 54 -12.82 -14.14 15.16
N GLU A 55 -13.81 -14.14 16.04
CA GLU A 55 -15.06 -13.41 15.82
C GLU A 55 -14.83 -11.89 15.72
N ALA A 56 -14.00 -11.33 16.59
CA ALA A 56 -13.69 -9.91 16.56
C ALA A 56 -12.98 -9.51 15.25
N TYR A 57 -12.00 -10.29 14.79
CA TYR A 57 -11.38 -10.08 13.49
C TYR A 57 -12.38 -10.19 12.34
N ARG A 58 -13.27 -11.18 12.38
CA ARG A 58 -14.34 -11.36 11.39
C ARG A 58 -15.19 -10.10 11.25
N ASN A 59 -15.52 -9.46 12.38
CA ASN A 59 -16.35 -8.27 12.46
C ASN A 59 -15.63 -6.99 12.01
N ALA A 60 -14.30 -6.95 12.10
CA ALA A 60 -13.50 -5.80 11.67
C ALA A 60 -13.35 -5.66 10.15
N ARG A 61 -13.54 -6.76 9.39
CA ARG A 61 -13.27 -6.85 7.94
C ARG A 61 -14.03 -5.87 7.06
N GLU A 62 -15.16 -5.36 7.54
CA GLU A 62 -16.00 -4.41 6.79
C GLU A 62 -15.26 -3.09 6.50
N PHE A 63 -14.45 -2.61 7.44
CA PHE A 63 -13.66 -1.39 7.30
C PHE A 63 -12.15 -1.65 7.25
N PHE A 64 -11.68 -2.63 8.02
CA PHE A 64 -10.28 -3.01 8.12
C PHE A 64 -10.07 -4.38 7.48
N TYR A 65 -10.27 -4.44 6.16
CA TYR A 65 -10.31 -5.71 5.45
C TYR A 65 -9.02 -6.51 5.62
N TYR A 66 -7.85 -5.90 5.37
CA TYR A 66 -6.57 -6.59 5.46
C TYR A 66 -6.28 -7.05 6.90
N GLU A 67 -6.40 -6.18 7.90
CA GLU A 67 -6.09 -6.50 9.29
C GLU A 67 -7.07 -7.54 9.85
N GLY A 68 -8.37 -7.38 9.58
CA GLY A 68 -9.42 -8.29 10.00
C GLY A 68 -9.33 -9.65 9.31
N GLU A 69 -9.14 -9.69 7.99
CA GLU A 69 -9.05 -10.95 7.25
C GLU A 69 -7.76 -11.69 7.57
N ARG A 70 -6.65 -10.98 7.79
CA ARG A 70 -5.39 -11.55 8.25
C ARG A 70 -5.56 -12.21 9.61
N GLY A 71 -6.13 -11.49 10.58
CA GLY A 71 -6.44 -12.03 11.91
C GLY A 71 -7.36 -13.23 11.82
N TYR A 72 -8.44 -13.13 11.04
CA TYR A 72 -9.40 -14.22 10.83
C TYR A 72 -8.74 -15.48 10.27
N ARG A 73 -7.96 -15.39 9.19
CA ARG A 73 -7.27 -16.53 8.56
C ARG A 73 -6.24 -17.18 9.47
N ILE A 74 -5.51 -16.39 10.26
CA ILE A 74 -4.60 -16.92 11.28
C ILE A 74 -5.36 -17.83 12.26
N HIS A 75 -6.56 -17.44 12.69
CA HIS A 75 -7.36 -18.21 13.66
C HIS A 75 -8.25 -19.29 13.03
N GLU A 76 -8.25 -19.41 11.71
CA GLU A 76 -8.76 -20.58 10.98
C GLU A 76 -7.76 -21.74 10.96
N CYS A 77 -6.48 -21.46 11.25
CA CYS A 77 -5.41 -22.46 11.24
C CYS A 77 -5.34 -23.24 12.58
N PRO A 78 -4.69 -24.42 12.58
CA PRO A 78 -4.46 -25.20 13.80
C PRO A 78 -3.72 -24.41 14.90
N PRO A 79 -4.08 -24.57 16.19
CA PRO A 79 -3.50 -23.80 17.30
C PRO A 79 -1.96 -23.81 17.38
N GLU A 80 -1.33 -24.90 16.94
CA GLU A 80 0.11 -25.13 16.98
C GLU A 80 0.88 -24.15 16.08
N VAL A 81 0.28 -23.75 14.95
CA VAL A 81 0.92 -22.85 13.96
C VAL A 81 0.53 -21.39 14.15
N ILE A 82 -0.57 -21.10 14.86
CA ILE A 82 -1.08 -19.73 15.09
C ILE A 82 0.02 -18.80 15.58
N LYS A 83 0.80 -19.23 16.58
CA LYS A 83 1.90 -18.42 17.15
C LYS A 83 2.95 -18.06 16.10
N LYS A 84 3.28 -18.98 15.19
CA LYS A 84 4.23 -18.73 14.10
C LYS A 84 3.67 -17.74 13.09
N LEU A 85 2.43 -17.93 12.66
CA LEU A 85 1.76 -17.01 11.73
C LEU A 85 1.63 -15.59 12.31
N ARG A 86 1.32 -15.47 13.60
CA ARG A 86 1.33 -14.17 14.31
C ARG A 86 2.72 -13.54 14.33
N ASN A 87 3.78 -14.32 14.47
CA ASN A 87 5.14 -13.81 14.40
C ASN A 87 5.49 -13.33 12.99
N ILE A 88 5.09 -14.06 11.93
CA ILE A 88 5.21 -13.58 10.55
C ILE A 88 4.50 -12.25 10.40
N ALA A 89 3.23 -12.15 10.82
CA ALA A 89 2.45 -10.91 10.74
C ALA A 89 3.15 -9.74 11.46
N LYS A 90 3.66 -9.97 12.68
CA LYS A 90 4.42 -8.95 13.44
C LYS A 90 5.70 -8.53 12.74
N SER A 91 6.40 -9.44 12.08
CA SER A 91 7.63 -9.15 11.34
C SER A 91 7.33 -8.40 10.04
N THR A 92 6.29 -8.81 9.31
CA THR A 92 5.75 -8.09 8.16
C THR A 92 5.37 -6.67 8.53
N ASP A 93 4.66 -6.46 9.65
CA ASP A 93 4.29 -5.13 10.12
C ASP A 93 5.51 -4.24 10.39
N LYS A 94 6.59 -4.80 10.94
CA LYS A 94 7.85 -4.04 11.16
C LYS A 94 8.53 -3.65 9.86
N VAL A 95 8.54 -4.54 8.87
CA VAL A 95 9.07 -4.26 7.54
C VAL A 95 8.22 -3.17 6.87
N LEU A 96 6.90 -3.29 6.87
CA LEU A 96 6.02 -2.28 6.28
C LEU A 96 6.21 -0.90 6.91
N LYS A 97 6.33 -0.83 8.25
CA LYS A 97 6.65 0.43 8.95
C LYS A 97 8.01 1.00 8.53
N SER A 98 9.05 0.17 8.34
CA SER A 98 10.35 0.68 7.89
C SER A 98 10.34 1.12 6.43
N LEU A 99 9.48 0.57 5.58
CA LEU A 99 9.34 0.96 4.17
C LEU A 99 8.61 2.28 3.96
N GLN A 100 7.93 2.82 4.97
CA GLN A 100 7.29 4.13 4.86
C GLN A 100 8.31 5.23 4.51
N ILE A 101 7.87 6.18 3.69
CA ILE A 101 8.66 7.30 3.17
C ILE A 101 9.09 8.24 4.29
N ILE A 102 10.28 8.83 4.18
CA ILE A 102 10.81 9.79 5.17
C ILE A 102 10.36 11.19 4.76
N PRO A 103 9.41 11.82 5.47
CA PRO A 103 8.82 13.09 5.01
C PRO A 103 9.84 14.22 4.84
N ASP A 104 10.94 14.22 5.60
CA ASP A 104 11.94 15.29 5.58
C ASP A 104 12.74 15.34 4.26
N PHE A 105 13.17 14.19 3.74
CA PHE A 105 14.03 14.12 2.54
C PHE A 105 13.28 13.73 1.27
N GLU A 106 12.13 13.08 1.44
CA GLU A 106 11.29 12.48 0.40
C GLU A 106 9.88 13.10 0.41
N SER A 107 9.78 14.39 0.74
CA SER A 107 8.52 15.15 0.86
C SER A 107 7.69 15.24 -0.43
N GLN A 108 8.23 14.77 -1.54
CA GLN A 108 7.66 14.85 -2.88
C GLN A 108 7.99 13.61 -3.68
N VAL A 109 6.97 13.06 -4.35
CA VAL A 109 7.11 11.96 -5.30
C VAL A 109 6.36 12.28 -6.60
N ALA A 110 6.75 11.64 -7.69
CA ALA A 110 6.18 11.88 -9.00
C ALA A 110 5.38 10.68 -9.50
N HIS A 111 4.27 10.95 -10.20
CA HIS A 111 3.52 9.97 -10.97
C HIS A 111 3.64 10.32 -12.46
N TYR A 112 4.20 9.40 -13.25
CA TYR A 112 4.34 9.58 -14.69
C TYR A 112 3.06 9.13 -15.39
N SER A 113 2.51 10.00 -16.23
CA SER A 113 1.26 9.74 -16.93
C SER A 113 1.23 10.40 -18.29
N ARG A 114 0.18 10.10 -19.04
CA ARG A 114 -0.13 10.75 -20.32
C ARG A 114 -0.55 12.20 -20.08
N ALA A 115 -0.23 13.09 -21.00
CA ALA A 115 -0.66 14.50 -20.92
C ALA A 115 -2.19 14.59 -20.89
N SER A 116 -2.88 13.84 -21.74
CA SER A 116 -4.34 13.72 -21.77
C SER A 116 -4.93 13.28 -20.42
N THR A 117 -4.32 12.26 -19.79
CA THR A 117 -4.75 11.78 -18.47
C THR A 117 -4.54 12.84 -17.40
N ALA A 118 -3.40 13.53 -17.41
CA ALA A 118 -3.16 14.64 -16.50
C ALA A 118 -4.20 15.76 -16.65
N PHE A 119 -4.59 16.13 -17.87
CA PHE A 119 -5.68 17.09 -18.07
C PHE A 119 -7.00 16.60 -17.45
N THR A 120 -7.36 15.32 -17.61
CA THR A 120 -8.59 14.80 -16.98
C THR A 120 -8.58 14.85 -15.45
N LEU A 121 -7.40 14.75 -14.82
CA LEU A 121 -7.23 14.82 -13.37
C LEU A 121 -7.23 16.27 -12.82
N LEU A 122 -6.88 17.24 -13.66
CA LEU A 122 -6.64 18.63 -13.24
C LEU A 122 -7.74 19.60 -13.71
N GLU A 123 -8.29 19.37 -14.89
CA GLU A 123 -9.22 20.28 -15.54
C GLU A 123 -10.67 20.04 -15.09
N LYS A 124 -11.38 21.14 -14.76
CA LYS A 124 -12.83 21.14 -14.65
C LYS A 124 -13.41 21.31 -16.05
N LYS A 125 -14.17 20.32 -16.53
CA LYS A 125 -14.81 20.42 -17.86
C LYS A 125 -15.80 21.59 -17.88
N ARG A 126 -15.99 22.20 -19.07
CA ARG A 126 -16.81 23.43 -19.32
C ARG A 126 -18.29 23.37 -18.85
N ASN A 127 -18.78 22.22 -18.37
CA ASN A 127 -20.16 22.00 -17.91
C ASN A 127 -20.27 21.76 -16.38
N ASN A 128 -19.42 22.38 -15.55
CA ASN A 128 -19.38 22.15 -14.09
C ASN A 128 -19.10 20.69 -13.67
N GLN A 129 -18.58 19.86 -14.58
CA GLN A 129 -18.14 18.51 -14.23
C GLN A 129 -16.86 18.58 -13.40
N LYS A 130 -16.85 17.86 -12.27
CA LYS A 130 -15.67 17.71 -11.42
C LYS A 130 -14.54 17.00 -12.20
N PRO A 131 -13.26 17.27 -11.88
CA PRO A 131 -12.15 16.51 -12.42
C PRO A 131 -12.27 15.02 -12.07
N SER A 132 -11.62 14.16 -12.86
CA SER A 132 -11.54 12.73 -12.56
C SER A 132 -10.78 12.49 -11.27
N HIS A 133 -11.16 11.45 -10.53
CA HIS A 133 -10.43 10.98 -9.36
C HIS A 133 -9.11 10.30 -9.77
N PHE A 134 -8.10 10.38 -8.90
CA PHE A 134 -6.90 9.55 -9.02
C PHE A 134 -7.29 8.09 -8.78
N ARG A 135 -6.62 7.13 -9.43
CA ARG A 135 -7.05 5.73 -9.44
C ARG A 135 -5.93 4.78 -9.05
N LEU A 136 -6.27 3.77 -8.28
CA LEU A 136 -5.45 2.59 -8.04
C LEU A 136 -6.02 1.45 -8.89
N SER A 137 -5.16 0.78 -9.65
CA SER A 137 -5.57 -0.25 -10.61
C SER A 137 -5.09 -1.62 -10.15
N THR A 138 -5.73 -2.69 -10.63
CA THR A 138 -5.23 -4.06 -10.40
C THR A 138 -3.91 -4.30 -11.12
N ILE A 139 -3.09 -5.18 -10.56
CA ILE A 139 -1.78 -5.55 -11.13
C ILE A 139 -1.86 -6.40 -12.40
N ARG A 140 -3.03 -6.96 -12.76
CA ARG A 140 -3.19 -7.84 -13.93
C ARG A 140 -3.03 -7.13 -15.28
N GLY A 141 -2.75 -5.82 -15.29
CA GLY A 141 -2.45 -5.01 -16.48
C GLY A 141 -1.20 -4.12 -16.34
N VAL A 142 -0.28 -4.45 -15.42
CA VAL A 142 1.00 -3.74 -15.28
C VAL A 142 2.00 -4.19 -16.35
N ASN A 143 2.99 -3.34 -16.64
CA ASN A 143 3.97 -3.59 -17.69
C ASN A 143 4.98 -4.70 -17.34
N ASP A 144 5.17 -5.00 -16.05
CA ASP A 144 6.11 -6.01 -15.58
C ASP A 144 5.37 -7.33 -15.28
N PRO A 145 5.54 -8.39 -16.10
CA PRO A 145 4.89 -9.68 -15.86
C PRO A 145 5.43 -10.42 -14.64
N THR A 146 6.55 -9.98 -14.06
CA THR A 146 7.13 -10.55 -12.84
C THR A 146 6.58 -9.91 -11.56
N GLU A 147 5.80 -8.84 -11.70
CA GLU A 147 5.24 -8.10 -10.59
C GLU A 147 4.34 -8.98 -9.72
N GLY A 148 4.61 -9.00 -8.41
CA GLY A 148 3.93 -9.90 -7.47
C GLY A 148 4.43 -11.34 -7.48
N LEU A 149 5.43 -11.70 -8.30
CA LEU A 149 6.00 -13.05 -8.36
C LEU A 149 7.42 -13.13 -7.79
N VAL A 150 8.15 -12.00 -7.75
CA VAL A 150 9.57 -11.95 -7.37
C VAL A 150 9.83 -12.54 -5.99
N LEU A 151 9.04 -12.14 -5.00
CA LEU A 151 9.21 -12.61 -3.62
C LEU A 151 8.93 -14.13 -3.50
N GLY A 152 7.89 -14.63 -4.18
CA GLY A 152 7.58 -16.06 -4.23
C GLY A 152 8.66 -16.88 -4.93
N LYS A 153 9.28 -16.35 -6.00
CA LYS A 153 10.43 -16.99 -6.66
C LYS A 153 11.62 -17.12 -5.71
N TYR A 154 11.89 -16.07 -4.92
CA TYR A 154 12.94 -16.12 -3.91
C TYR A 154 12.64 -17.19 -2.85
N TRP A 155 11.41 -17.27 -2.34
CA TRP A 155 11.01 -18.32 -1.40
C TRP A 155 11.17 -19.73 -1.98
N ALA A 156 10.81 -19.94 -3.23
CA ALA A 156 10.97 -21.23 -3.90
C ALA A 156 12.45 -21.67 -3.96
N GLN A 157 13.38 -20.75 -4.18
CA GLN A 157 14.82 -21.06 -4.15
C GLN A 157 15.32 -21.42 -2.74
N GLN A 158 14.62 -20.98 -1.71
CA GLN A 158 14.88 -21.35 -0.32
C GLN A 158 14.23 -22.68 0.09
N GLY A 159 13.65 -23.43 -0.86
CA GLY A 159 12.94 -24.67 -0.63
C GLY A 159 11.51 -24.49 -0.10
N ILE A 160 10.96 -23.28 -0.17
CA ILE A 160 9.60 -22.98 0.29
C ILE A 160 8.68 -22.93 -0.94
N SER A 161 7.96 -24.01 -1.20
CA SER A 161 7.03 -24.10 -2.33
C SER A 161 5.70 -23.42 -1.99
N GLU A 162 5.26 -22.48 -2.83
CA GLU A 162 3.96 -21.80 -2.71
C GLU A 162 3.09 -22.16 -3.93
N THR A 163 2.21 -23.17 -3.79
CA THR A 163 1.41 -23.72 -4.91
C THR A 163 -0.09 -23.54 -4.73
N ILE A 164 -0.54 -22.36 -4.32
CA ILE A 164 -1.98 -22.09 -4.13
C ILE A 164 -2.39 -20.79 -4.79
N HIS A 165 -3.54 -20.82 -5.48
CA HIS A 165 -4.27 -19.64 -5.96
C HIS A 165 -5.36 -19.27 -4.96
N THR A 166 -5.28 -18.10 -4.32
CA THR A 166 -6.41 -17.52 -3.59
C THR A 166 -7.29 -16.74 -4.57
N ASN A 167 -8.61 -16.97 -4.52
CA ASN A 167 -9.55 -16.49 -5.56
C ASN A 167 -10.36 -15.25 -5.17
N ASP A 168 -10.34 -14.82 -3.90
CA ASP A 168 -11.35 -13.88 -3.40
C ASP A 168 -10.82 -12.49 -3.00
N THR A 169 -9.52 -12.24 -3.10
CA THR A 169 -8.88 -10.97 -2.71
C THR A 169 -8.41 -10.17 -3.92
N ALA A 170 -8.76 -8.88 -3.95
CA ALA A 170 -8.32 -7.91 -4.92
C ALA A 170 -7.26 -6.98 -4.31
N THR A 171 -6.22 -6.65 -5.08
CA THR A 171 -5.22 -5.67 -4.69
C THR A 171 -5.07 -4.63 -5.79
N PHE A 172 -5.16 -3.37 -5.39
CA PHE A 172 -5.05 -2.20 -6.26
C PHE A 172 -3.83 -1.39 -5.83
N ILE A 173 -3.05 -0.95 -6.81
CA ILE A 173 -1.85 -0.15 -6.56
C ILE A 173 -1.81 1.08 -7.47
N SER A 174 -1.11 2.11 -7.01
CA SER A 174 -0.60 3.18 -7.87
C SER A 174 0.86 3.42 -7.56
N CYS A 175 1.64 3.59 -8.63
CA CYS A 175 3.08 3.72 -8.56
C CYS A 175 3.50 5.19 -8.62
N PHE A 176 4.51 5.51 -7.84
CA PHE A 176 5.18 6.80 -7.78
C PHE A 176 6.69 6.59 -7.83
N THR A 177 7.46 7.64 -8.04
CA THR A 177 8.91 7.59 -8.03
C THR A 177 9.50 8.80 -7.31
N PHE A 178 10.64 8.59 -6.67
CA PHE A 178 11.44 9.70 -6.14
C PHE A 178 12.03 10.60 -7.22
N ASN A 179 12.12 10.12 -8.47
CA ASN A 179 12.73 10.86 -9.57
C ASN A 179 11.67 11.65 -10.36
N HIS A 180 11.61 12.95 -10.10
CA HIS A 180 10.60 13.85 -10.70
C HIS A 180 10.86 14.19 -12.17
N ASP A 181 12.09 14.04 -12.64
CA ASP A 181 12.53 14.40 -14.00
C ASP A 181 13.46 13.32 -14.54
N SER A 182 12.88 12.19 -14.97
CA SER A 182 13.57 10.99 -15.42
C SER A 182 13.34 10.75 -16.91
N LEU A 183 14.43 10.75 -17.67
CA LEU A 183 14.42 10.40 -19.08
C LEU A 183 13.88 8.99 -19.32
N ASN A 184 14.32 8.02 -18.52
CA ASN A 184 13.88 6.63 -18.66
C ASN A 184 12.38 6.49 -18.39
N GLN A 185 11.87 7.18 -17.37
CA GLN A 185 10.44 7.16 -17.08
C GLN A 185 9.62 7.80 -18.20
N PHE A 186 10.04 8.95 -18.75
CA PHE A 186 9.36 9.55 -19.91
C PHE A 186 9.40 8.68 -21.18
N ARG A 187 10.42 7.82 -21.33
CA ARG A 187 10.53 6.89 -22.44
C ARG A 187 9.64 5.66 -22.28
N LEU A 188 9.39 5.21 -21.06
CA LEU A 188 8.64 3.99 -20.78
C LEU A 188 7.16 4.26 -20.49
N TYR A 189 6.87 5.36 -19.79
CA TYR A 189 5.55 5.69 -19.25
C TYR A 189 4.97 6.96 -19.89
N GLY A 190 3.64 7.07 -19.84
CA GLY A 190 2.94 8.28 -20.30
C GLY A 190 2.97 8.52 -21.81
N LYS A 191 3.29 7.49 -22.61
CA LYS A 191 3.28 7.58 -24.08
C LYS A 191 1.88 7.94 -24.59
N GLU A 192 1.78 9.04 -25.31
CA GLU A 192 0.64 9.39 -26.16
C GLU A 192 0.84 8.74 -27.53
N ASP A 193 -0.19 8.05 -28.03
CA ASP A 193 -0.17 7.36 -29.33
C ASP A 193 1.05 6.44 -29.56
N GLY A 194 1.60 5.89 -28.47
CA GLY A 194 2.79 5.02 -28.50
C GLY A 194 4.13 5.75 -28.64
N GLN A 195 4.14 7.08 -28.72
CA GLN A 195 5.35 7.88 -28.88
C GLN A 195 6.09 8.09 -27.54
N GLU A 196 7.41 7.81 -27.52
CA GLU A 196 8.26 8.06 -26.35
C GLU A 196 8.35 9.56 -26.03
N ALA A 197 8.52 9.89 -24.75
CA ALA A 197 8.73 11.27 -24.28
C ALA A 197 7.66 12.26 -24.74
N THR A 198 6.40 11.83 -24.66
CA THR A 198 5.19 12.66 -24.81
C THR A 198 4.37 12.74 -23.51
N GLY A 199 4.85 12.11 -22.44
CA GLY A 199 4.20 12.09 -21.14
C GLY A 199 4.55 13.27 -20.24
N VAL A 200 3.94 13.29 -19.07
CA VAL A 200 4.15 14.27 -18.01
C VAL A 200 4.45 13.58 -16.69
N SER A 201 5.16 14.28 -15.80
CA SER A 201 5.45 13.85 -14.43
C SER A 201 4.73 14.79 -13.47
N LEU A 202 3.73 14.25 -12.77
CA LEU A 202 2.91 14.94 -11.78
C LEU A 202 3.59 14.80 -10.41
N VAL A 203 4.15 15.89 -9.88
CA VAL A 203 4.83 15.85 -8.58
C VAL A 203 3.85 16.22 -7.47
N PHE A 204 3.60 15.25 -6.60
CA PHE A 204 2.68 15.36 -5.47
C PHE A 204 3.42 15.85 -4.23
N LYS A 205 2.74 16.69 -3.46
CA LYS A 205 3.15 17.02 -2.09
C LYS A 205 2.75 15.89 -1.13
N LYS A 206 3.43 15.82 0.02
CA LYS A 206 3.17 14.81 1.05
C LYS A 206 1.70 14.77 1.51
N GLU A 207 0.98 15.90 1.50
CA GLU A 207 -0.39 15.99 2.00
C GLU A 207 -1.39 15.21 1.13
N PHE A 208 -1.02 14.80 -0.09
CA PHE A 208 -1.81 13.88 -0.90
C PHE A 208 -1.91 12.47 -0.28
N PHE A 209 -0.91 12.12 0.53
CA PHE A 209 -0.79 10.85 1.21
C PHE A 209 -1.14 11.02 2.69
N ARG A 210 -1.30 9.90 3.39
CA ARG A 210 -1.58 9.92 4.82
C ARG A 210 -0.34 10.32 5.63
N ASP A 211 -0.51 11.22 6.60
CA ASP A 211 0.56 11.76 7.44
C ASP A 211 0.96 10.88 8.66
N GLN A 212 0.25 9.77 8.93
CA GLN A 212 0.46 8.98 10.16
C GLN A 212 1.45 7.83 9.96
N SER A 213 2.63 7.96 10.59
CA SER A 213 3.77 7.03 10.48
C SER A 213 3.64 5.72 11.26
N ASP A 214 2.69 5.61 12.19
CA ASP A 214 2.76 4.59 13.26
C ASP A 214 1.66 3.54 13.21
N THR A 215 0.56 3.85 12.52
CA THR A 215 -0.59 2.99 12.37
C THR A 215 -0.61 2.40 10.96
N LEU A 216 -0.36 1.08 10.87
CA LEU A 216 -0.62 0.30 9.64
C LEU A 216 -2.11 0.18 9.35
N GLU A 217 -2.94 1.05 9.93
CA GLU A 217 -4.38 0.87 10.08
C GLU A 217 -5.12 0.74 8.76
N PHE A 218 -4.52 1.01 7.59
CA PHE A 218 -5.27 1.02 6.35
C PHE A 218 -4.41 0.64 5.15
N ILE A 219 -4.12 -0.65 5.03
CA ILE A 219 -3.96 -1.27 3.70
C ILE A 219 -5.33 -1.35 2.97
N ALA A 220 -6.42 -0.90 3.59
CA ALA A 220 -7.68 -0.52 2.97
C ALA A 220 -8.23 0.73 3.67
N ALA A 221 -8.34 1.92 3.07
CA ALA A 221 -8.81 3.12 3.78
C ALA A 221 -10.34 3.16 4.00
N PRO A 222 -10.83 3.77 5.10
CA PRO A 222 -12.24 4.03 5.30
C PRO A 222 -12.67 5.16 4.34
N SER A 223 -13.91 5.09 3.87
CA SER A 223 -14.52 6.19 3.09
C SER A 223 -14.81 7.33 4.06
N ILE A 224 -14.18 8.50 3.89
CA ILE A 224 -14.59 9.70 4.61
C ILE A 224 -15.66 10.40 3.78
N ASP A 225 -16.86 10.51 4.34
CA ASP A 225 -17.82 11.52 3.90
C ASP A 225 -17.36 12.88 4.48
N PRO A 226 -17.02 13.91 3.69
CA PRO A 226 -16.36 15.14 4.18
C PRO A 226 -17.21 16.06 5.08
N SER A 227 -18.26 15.57 5.74
CA SER A 227 -19.26 16.41 6.41
C SER A 227 -19.48 16.16 7.91
N SER A 228 -18.58 15.47 8.62
CA SER A 228 -18.64 15.41 10.09
C SER A 228 -17.65 16.37 10.75
N ASN A 229 -17.92 17.66 10.62
CA ASN A 229 -17.47 18.59 11.65
C ASN A 229 -18.19 18.22 12.96
N SER A 230 -17.41 18.12 14.04
CA SER A 230 -17.88 18.01 15.41
C SER A 230 -18.99 19.04 15.72
N GLY A 231 -20.17 18.58 16.12
CA GLY A 231 -21.22 19.43 16.69
C GLY A 231 -22.63 18.85 16.50
N GLN A 232 -23.27 18.56 17.63
CA GLN A 232 -24.70 18.26 17.86
C GLN A 232 -25.66 18.60 16.71
N ASP A 233 -26.46 17.65 16.25
CA ASP A 233 -27.85 17.52 16.71
C ASP A 233 -28.54 16.26 16.17
N SER A 234 -29.39 15.69 17.02
CA SER A 234 -30.20 14.51 16.75
C SER A 234 -31.33 14.76 15.76
N SER A 235 -31.76 13.67 15.11
CA SER A 235 -32.99 13.48 14.33
C SER A 235 -32.93 13.92 12.86
N LYS A 236 -32.83 12.93 11.96
CA LYS A 236 -33.71 12.80 10.79
C LYS A 236 -33.67 11.38 10.25
N GLU A 237 -34.86 10.91 9.91
CA GLU A 237 -35.21 9.55 9.54
C GLU A 237 -34.42 9.02 8.33
N LYS A 238 -34.08 7.73 8.39
CA LYS A 238 -33.53 6.96 7.27
C LYS A 238 -34.56 6.86 6.14
N GLU A 239 -34.46 7.72 5.14
CA GLU A 239 -34.93 7.38 3.80
C GLU A 239 -33.95 6.39 3.14
N LYS A 240 -34.48 5.29 2.60
CA LYS A 240 -33.73 4.28 1.84
C LYS A 240 -32.86 4.93 0.76
N PRO A 241 -31.62 4.46 0.51
CA PRO A 241 -30.84 4.99 -0.58
C PRO A 241 -31.49 4.58 -1.90
N LYS A 242 -32.00 5.58 -2.63
CA LYS A 242 -32.20 5.51 -4.07
C LYS A 242 -30.83 5.22 -4.70
N SER A 243 -30.81 4.34 -5.71
CA SER A 243 -29.60 4.01 -6.47
C SER A 243 -28.98 5.25 -7.09
N ASN A 244 -27.95 5.80 -6.45
CA ASN A 244 -27.02 6.71 -7.10
C ASN A 244 -25.84 5.87 -7.58
N ASN A 245 -25.55 5.90 -8.88
CA ASN A 245 -24.45 5.18 -9.52
C ASN A 245 -23.03 5.68 -9.13
N ASN A 246 -22.87 6.41 -8.01
CA ASN A 246 -21.58 6.89 -7.55
C ASN A 246 -21.05 5.90 -6.50
N LYS A 247 -20.06 5.10 -6.90
CA LYS A 247 -19.32 4.22 -5.98
C LYS A 247 -18.55 5.06 -4.97
N GLU A 248 -18.36 4.50 -3.78
CA GLU A 248 -17.61 5.14 -2.70
C GLU A 248 -16.12 5.28 -3.06
N LEU A 249 -15.50 6.35 -2.57
CA LEU A 249 -14.08 6.65 -2.77
C LEU A 249 -13.25 5.97 -1.68
N ILE A 250 -12.01 5.62 -2.00
CA ILE A 250 -11.04 5.15 -1.00
C ILE A 250 -10.31 6.34 -0.38
N GLY A 251 -10.13 6.29 0.94
CA GLY A 251 -9.47 7.35 1.69
C GLY A 251 -7.95 7.43 1.48
N LYS A 252 -7.30 8.41 2.13
CA LYS A 252 -5.85 8.58 2.07
C LYS A 252 -5.07 7.32 2.42
N SER A 253 -4.11 6.96 1.56
CA SER A 253 -3.23 5.80 1.73
C SER A 253 -1.82 6.21 2.14
N THR A 254 -1.17 5.34 2.92
CA THR A 254 0.25 5.46 3.24
C THR A 254 1.10 5.10 2.02
N LEU A 255 2.15 5.90 1.78
CA LEU A 255 3.11 5.67 0.71
C LEU A 255 4.28 4.83 1.24
N TYR A 256 4.63 3.77 0.50
CA TYR A 256 5.71 2.84 0.83
C TYR A 256 6.76 2.84 -0.28
N ARG A 257 8.04 2.76 0.07
CA ARG A 257 9.11 2.49 -0.91
C ARG A 257 9.12 1.01 -1.26
N CYS A 258 9.51 0.68 -2.49
CA CYS A 258 9.68 -0.71 -2.90
C CYS A 258 11.00 -1.32 -2.41
N ILE A 259 11.03 -2.64 -2.30
CA ILE A 259 12.23 -3.46 -2.16
C ILE A 259 12.57 -3.99 -3.55
N TYR A 260 13.81 -3.80 -3.98
CA TYR A 260 14.33 -4.42 -5.18
C TYR A 260 15.06 -5.69 -4.79
N LEU A 261 14.69 -6.82 -5.38
CA LEU A 261 15.22 -8.15 -5.07
C LEU A 261 15.62 -8.86 -6.36
N ASP A 262 16.82 -9.42 -6.36
CA ASP A 262 17.22 -10.47 -7.28
C ASP A 262 16.87 -11.82 -6.64
N PRO A 263 15.87 -12.54 -7.14
CA PRO A 263 15.47 -13.81 -6.55
C PRO A 263 16.56 -14.87 -6.68
N GLU A 264 17.47 -14.79 -7.67
CA GLU A 264 18.52 -15.80 -7.93
C GLU A 264 19.72 -15.68 -7.01
N THR A 265 20.18 -14.45 -6.77
CA THR A 265 21.34 -14.21 -5.91
C THR A 265 20.95 -13.93 -4.46
N GLY A 266 19.67 -13.59 -4.21
CA GLY A 266 19.20 -13.08 -2.93
C GLY A 266 19.65 -11.66 -2.62
N TYR A 267 20.34 -10.99 -3.55
CA TYR A 267 20.73 -9.59 -3.39
C TYR A 267 19.50 -8.69 -3.41
N TRP A 268 19.45 -7.74 -2.49
CA TRP A 268 18.34 -6.80 -2.43
C TRP A 268 18.80 -5.39 -2.00
N THR A 269 17.98 -4.40 -2.30
CA THR A 269 18.18 -3.01 -1.88
C THR A 269 16.85 -2.26 -1.84
N LEU A 270 16.77 -1.14 -1.11
CA LEU A 270 15.57 -0.32 -1.06
C LEU A 270 15.54 0.69 -2.19
N ALA A 271 14.33 0.98 -2.68
CA ALA A 271 14.11 2.17 -3.48
C ALA A 271 14.50 3.42 -2.66
N GLN A 272 15.34 4.24 -3.26
CA GLN A 272 15.90 5.44 -2.65
C GLN A 272 16.21 6.48 -3.73
N ARG A 273 16.43 7.71 -3.30
CA ARG A 273 16.77 8.83 -4.19
C ARG A 273 18.14 8.63 -4.83
N ASP A 274 18.25 8.94 -6.11
CA ASP A 274 19.57 9.09 -6.75
C ASP A 274 20.28 10.38 -6.28
N LYS A 275 21.59 10.28 -6.07
CA LYS A 275 22.45 11.38 -5.64
C LYS A 275 22.42 12.56 -6.61
N SER A 276 22.41 12.33 -7.92
CA SER A 276 22.42 13.41 -8.91
C SER A 276 21.12 14.21 -8.89
N THR A 277 19.96 13.54 -8.77
CA THR A 277 18.65 14.20 -8.66
C THR A 277 18.51 14.96 -7.35
N PHE A 278 19.07 14.41 -6.25
CA PHE A 278 19.09 15.07 -4.94
C PHE A 278 19.88 16.38 -4.99
N TYR A 279 21.06 16.37 -5.60
CA TYR A 279 21.89 17.57 -5.77
C TYR A 279 21.24 18.63 -6.65
N ARG A 280 20.52 18.22 -7.69
CA ARG A 280 19.76 19.14 -8.56
C ARG A 280 18.66 19.87 -7.79
N GLN A 281 18.00 19.19 -6.85
CA GLN A 281 16.94 19.78 -6.04
C GLN A 281 17.49 20.73 -4.96
N TYR A 282 18.47 20.31 -4.17
CA TYR A 282 18.92 21.05 -2.99
C TYR A 282 20.09 22.02 -3.24
N LYS A 283 20.72 21.97 -4.42
CA LYS A 283 21.79 22.88 -4.84
C LYS A 283 22.87 23.03 -3.75
N GLY A 284 23.08 24.24 -3.22
CA GLY A 284 24.15 24.54 -2.26
C GLY A 284 24.07 23.77 -0.94
N GLU A 285 22.87 23.32 -0.52
CA GLU A 285 22.67 22.56 0.72
C GLU A 285 22.69 21.03 0.49
N ALA A 286 22.89 20.58 -0.75
CA ALA A 286 22.69 19.18 -1.11
C ALA A 286 23.65 18.22 -0.40
N LYS A 287 24.91 18.62 -0.17
CA LYS A 287 25.92 17.73 0.40
C LYS A 287 25.56 17.28 1.82
N GLU A 288 25.30 18.24 2.70
CA GLU A 288 24.96 17.95 4.11
C GLU A 288 23.63 17.19 4.22
N LYS A 289 22.62 17.58 3.43
CA LYS A 289 21.33 16.88 3.40
C LYS A 289 21.45 15.46 2.84
N TRP A 290 22.33 15.25 1.86
CA TRP A 290 22.57 13.93 1.29
C TRP A 290 23.26 13.00 2.30
N GLU A 291 24.25 13.49 3.05
CA GLU A 291 24.92 12.70 4.09
C GLU A 291 23.90 12.22 5.13
N LYS A 292 23.04 13.12 5.63
CA LYS A 292 21.96 12.76 6.57
C LYS A 292 20.95 11.77 5.98
N TYR A 293 20.56 11.96 4.72
CA TYR A 293 19.66 11.04 4.01
C TYR A 293 20.29 9.65 3.87
N TYR A 294 21.51 9.60 3.36
CA TYR A 294 22.25 8.37 3.10
C TYR A 294 22.50 7.56 4.38
N GLU A 295 22.79 8.23 5.51
CA GLU A 295 22.93 7.57 6.82
C GLU A 295 21.59 7.04 7.40
N SER A 296 20.46 7.53 6.91
CA SER A 296 19.14 7.10 7.37
C SER A 296 18.65 5.79 6.72
N ILE A 297 19.13 5.49 5.51
CA ILE A 297 18.70 4.30 4.74
C ILE A 297 19.21 2.99 5.37
N PRO A 298 20.49 2.85 5.79
CA PRO A 298 20.98 1.63 6.42
C PRO A 298 20.17 1.21 7.65
N LYS A 299 19.62 2.16 8.42
CA LYS A 299 18.75 1.85 9.57
C LYS A 299 17.46 1.13 9.14
N LYS A 300 16.92 1.47 7.96
CA LYS A 300 15.78 0.77 7.38
C LYS A 300 16.21 -0.58 6.82
N ASP A 301 17.39 -0.65 6.18
CA ASP A 301 17.94 -1.88 5.64
C ASP A 301 18.12 -2.93 6.75
N GLU A 302 18.68 -2.53 7.90
CA GLU A 302 18.83 -3.39 9.08
C GLU A 302 17.49 -3.98 9.56
N ILE A 303 16.39 -3.21 9.50
CA ILE A 303 15.06 -3.69 9.88
C ILE A 303 14.54 -4.71 8.85
N VAL A 304 14.67 -4.40 7.56
CA VAL A 304 14.23 -5.31 6.49
C VAL A 304 15.03 -6.61 6.54
N GLU A 305 16.35 -6.55 6.64
CA GLU A 305 17.20 -7.72 6.78
C GLU A 305 16.76 -8.55 7.99
N LYS A 306 16.70 -7.94 9.17
CA LYS A 306 16.39 -8.62 10.43
C LYS A 306 15.01 -9.29 10.45
N TYR A 307 13.99 -8.69 9.84
CA TYR A 307 12.62 -9.16 9.94
C TYR A 307 12.11 -9.88 8.69
N LEU A 308 12.73 -9.72 7.53
CA LEU A 308 12.33 -10.38 6.28
C LEU A 308 13.29 -11.50 5.88
N PHE A 309 14.59 -11.19 5.74
CA PHE A 309 15.56 -12.06 5.06
C PHE A 309 16.53 -12.82 5.97
N ALA A 310 16.71 -12.39 7.22
CA ALA A 310 17.71 -12.99 8.10
C ALA A 310 17.46 -14.48 8.36
N GLU A 311 18.49 -15.31 8.28
CA GLU A 311 18.46 -16.66 8.82
C GLU A 311 18.81 -16.59 10.31
N ASP A 312 17.79 -16.56 11.16
CA ASP A 312 17.99 -16.51 12.60
C ASP A 312 17.44 -17.75 13.31
N ASN A 313 18.20 -18.24 14.30
CA ASN A 313 17.82 -19.38 15.14
C ASN A 313 16.72 -19.02 16.15
N LYS A 314 16.24 -17.77 16.17
CA LYS A 314 15.26 -17.26 17.14
C LYS A 314 13.85 -17.16 16.53
N ASN A 315 13.66 -17.60 15.28
CA ASN A 315 12.41 -17.50 14.52
C ASN A 315 11.81 -16.09 14.56
N LYS A 316 12.64 -15.05 14.36
CA LYS A 316 12.20 -13.66 14.36
C LYS A 316 11.94 -13.13 12.95
N SER A 317 12.68 -13.57 11.96
CA SER A 317 12.45 -13.19 10.56
C SER A 317 11.31 -13.98 9.91
N VAL A 318 10.74 -13.42 8.84
CA VAL A 318 9.78 -14.13 7.99
C VAL A 318 10.42 -15.39 7.39
N LEU A 319 11.62 -15.28 6.79
CA LEU A 319 12.29 -16.42 6.16
C LEU A 319 12.49 -17.62 7.10
N SER A 320 13.00 -17.39 8.32
CA SER A 320 13.24 -18.48 9.29
C SER A 320 11.95 -19.18 9.71
N ILE A 321 10.87 -18.41 9.95
CA ILE A 321 9.57 -18.97 10.31
C ILE A 321 8.96 -19.73 9.13
N LEU A 322 9.07 -19.21 7.91
CA LEU A 322 8.57 -19.91 6.72
C LEU A 322 9.29 -21.24 6.49
N LYS A 323 10.62 -21.29 6.65
CA LYS A 323 11.37 -22.55 6.59
C LYS A 323 10.87 -23.55 7.64
N SER A 324 10.60 -23.08 8.86
CA SER A 324 10.04 -23.93 9.92
C SER A 324 8.64 -24.46 9.58
N ILE A 325 7.75 -23.63 9.04
CA ILE A 325 6.41 -24.05 8.62
C ILE A 325 6.51 -25.03 7.44
N SER A 326 7.32 -24.73 6.43
CA SER A 326 7.51 -25.59 5.25
C SER A 326 7.94 -26.99 5.64
N LYS A 327 8.90 -27.11 6.57
CA LYS A 327 9.36 -28.40 7.09
C LYS A 327 8.24 -29.20 7.76
N GLU A 328 7.40 -28.56 8.58
CA GLU A 328 6.26 -29.24 9.23
C GLU A 328 5.18 -29.69 8.22
N LEU A 329 4.99 -28.93 7.15
CA LEU A 329 4.07 -29.29 6.05
C LEU A 329 4.60 -30.46 5.20
N GLU A 330 5.92 -30.59 5.06
CA GLU A 330 6.59 -31.69 4.35
C GLU A 330 6.64 -32.98 5.17
N GLU A 331 6.98 -32.91 6.47
CA GLU A 331 7.01 -34.06 7.39
C GLU A 331 5.65 -34.76 7.47
N SER A 332 4.56 -34.00 7.31
CA SER A 332 3.20 -34.52 7.24
C SER A 332 2.82 -35.14 5.88
N ASN A 333 3.75 -35.37 4.96
CA ASN A 333 3.54 -36.16 3.72
C ASN A 333 4.18 -37.57 3.79
N ALA A 334 4.75 -37.96 4.94
CA ALA A 334 5.37 -39.28 5.15
C ALA A 334 4.32 -40.38 5.46
N PRO A 335 4.61 -41.69 5.24
CA PRO A 335 3.62 -42.77 5.37
C PRO A 335 3.03 -42.93 6.78
N GLU A 336 1.71 -42.77 6.82
CA GLU A 336 0.65 -43.26 7.73
C GLU A 336 0.66 -43.12 9.26
N GLU A 337 1.75 -42.84 9.99
CA GLU A 337 1.66 -42.85 11.48
C GLU A 337 1.95 -41.54 12.25
N SER A 338 2.19 -40.40 11.58
CA SER A 338 2.39 -39.12 12.29
C SER A 338 1.99 -37.85 11.50
N HIS A 339 0.85 -37.86 10.81
CA HIS A 339 0.41 -36.65 10.09
C HIS A 339 0.06 -35.53 11.07
N THR A 340 0.86 -34.46 11.08
CA THR A 340 0.64 -33.28 11.93
C THR A 340 -0.53 -32.41 11.48
N TYR A 341 -0.86 -32.40 10.17
CA TYR A 341 -1.93 -31.58 9.60
C TYR A 341 -2.68 -32.29 8.45
N SER A 342 -4.00 -32.12 8.38
CA SER A 342 -4.85 -32.54 7.25
C SER A 342 -4.59 -31.73 5.98
N ILE A 343 -5.04 -32.20 4.81
CA ILE A 343 -4.92 -31.46 3.53
C ILE A 343 -5.58 -30.08 3.64
N GLU A 344 -6.77 -30.00 4.23
CA GLU A 344 -7.49 -28.74 4.46
C GLU A 344 -6.74 -27.81 5.41
N GLU A 345 -6.11 -28.34 6.46
CA GLU A 345 -5.32 -27.54 7.40
C GLU A 345 -4.07 -26.97 6.73
N LYS A 346 -3.35 -27.78 5.92
CA LYS A 346 -2.20 -27.32 5.13
C LYS A 346 -2.60 -26.19 4.19
N GLN A 347 -3.74 -26.34 3.52
CA GLN A 347 -4.30 -25.32 2.63
C GLN A 347 -4.54 -24.00 3.38
N LYS A 348 -5.21 -24.05 4.54
CA LYS A 348 -5.48 -22.86 5.37
C LYS A 348 -4.19 -22.17 5.83
N ILE A 349 -3.17 -22.94 6.24
CA ILE A 349 -1.87 -22.41 6.68
C ILE A 349 -1.22 -21.61 5.54
N LEU A 350 -1.16 -22.19 4.35
CA LEU A 350 -0.55 -21.54 3.18
C LEU A 350 -1.35 -20.30 2.73
N GLU A 351 -2.69 -20.36 2.77
CA GLU A 351 -3.54 -19.21 2.50
C GLU A 351 -3.34 -18.06 3.51
N ALA A 352 -3.13 -18.39 4.79
CA ALA A 352 -2.84 -17.42 5.82
C ALA A 352 -1.45 -16.79 5.61
N VAL A 353 -0.41 -17.60 5.34
CA VAL A 353 0.95 -17.11 5.02
C VAL A 353 0.90 -16.13 3.85
N ARG A 354 0.29 -16.54 2.73
CA ARG A 354 0.20 -15.72 1.54
C ARG A 354 -0.53 -14.40 1.81
N PHE A 355 -1.64 -14.46 2.55
CA PHE A 355 -2.40 -13.26 2.89
C PHE A 355 -1.62 -12.31 3.80
N ILE A 356 -0.88 -12.83 4.78
CA ILE A 356 0.01 -12.02 5.63
C ILE A 356 1.03 -11.28 4.77
N LEU A 357 1.66 -11.97 3.81
CA LEU A 357 2.73 -11.42 2.97
C LEU A 357 2.24 -10.59 1.77
N LEU A 358 0.92 -10.53 1.54
CA LEU A 358 0.33 -9.89 0.37
C LEU A 358 0.78 -8.43 0.14
N PRO A 359 0.93 -7.56 1.17
CA PRO A 359 1.49 -6.23 0.97
C PRO A 359 2.93 -6.25 0.47
N LEU A 360 3.77 -7.13 1.04
CA LEU A 360 5.17 -7.28 0.62
C LEU A 360 5.28 -7.88 -0.78
N GLN A 361 4.38 -8.79 -1.15
CA GLN A 361 4.28 -9.33 -2.50
C GLN A 361 4.23 -8.21 -3.55
N TYR A 362 3.50 -7.12 -3.27
CA TYR A 362 3.37 -5.97 -4.18
C TYR A 362 4.28 -4.79 -3.85
N LEU A 363 5.18 -4.92 -2.87
CA LEU A 363 6.26 -3.96 -2.64
C LEU A 363 7.63 -4.50 -3.08
N VAL A 364 7.74 -5.79 -3.34
CA VAL A 364 8.96 -6.41 -3.86
C VAL A 364 8.92 -6.45 -5.38
N LYS A 365 9.93 -5.85 -6.01
CA LYS A 365 10.12 -5.77 -7.46
C LYS A 365 11.48 -6.35 -7.85
N HIS A 366 11.60 -6.77 -9.10
CA HIS A 366 12.87 -7.28 -9.61
C HIS A 366 13.94 -6.18 -9.61
N ILE A 367 15.18 -6.52 -9.22
CA ILE A 367 16.30 -5.57 -9.12
C ILE A 367 16.61 -4.84 -10.44
N ALA A 368 16.27 -5.43 -11.58
CA ALA A 368 16.47 -4.85 -12.90
C ALA A 368 15.71 -3.53 -13.15
N PHE A 369 14.77 -3.17 -12.27
CA PHE A 369 14.01 -1.92 -12.32
C PHE A 369 14.43 -0.90 -11.25
N GLN A 370 15.62 -1.06 -10.65
CA GLN A 370 16.11 -0.22 -9.55
C GLN A 370 16.14 1.28 -9.92
N GLU A 371 16.39 1.60 -11.18
CA GLU A 371 16.43 2.97 -11.70
C GLU A 371 15.09 3.70 -11.63
N GLU A 372 13.98 2.96 -11.48
CA GLU A 372 12.65 3.54 -11.33
C GLU A 372 12.45 4.23 -9.98
N GLN A 373 13.23 3.88 -8.95
CA GLN A 373 13.15 4.47 -7.60
C GLN A 373 11.71 4.48 -7.07
N GLU A 374 11.05 3.34 -7.19
CA GLU A 374 9.60 3.21 -7.11
C GLU A 374 9.06 3.22 -5.67
N CYS A 375 7.91 3.87 -5.50
CA CYS A 375 7.10 3.87 -4.29
C CYS A 375 5.66 3.57 -4.66
N ARG A 376 4.86 3.04 -3.73
CA ARG A 376 3.49 2.60 -3.99
C ARG A 376 2.55 2.99 -2.87
N ILE A 377 1.34 3.34 -3.25
CA ILE A 377 0.16 3.21 -2.39
C ILE A 377 -0.58 1.93 -2.79
N MET A 378 -1.29 1.34 -1.84
CA MET A 378 -2.03 0.10 -2.08
C MET A 378 -3.37 0.09 -1.36
N TYR A 379 -4.31 -0.63 -1.95
CA TYR A 379 -5.63 -0.92 -1.39
C TYR A 379 -5.92 -2.42 -1.58
N ILE A 380 -6.13 -3.16 -0.49
CA ILE A 380 -6.45 -4.59 -0.50
C ILE A 380 -7.86 -4.79 0.02
N THR A 381 -8.70 -5.44 -0.76
CA THR A 381 -10.10 -5.71 -0.40
C THR A 381 -10.58 -7.04 -1.00
N GLN A 382 -11.85 -7.38 -0.80
CA GLN A 382 -12.53 -8.47 -1.49
C GLN A 382 -13.05 -8.04 -2.88
N PHE A 383 -13.14 -8.95 -3.85
CA PHE A 383 -13.60 -8.63 -5.21
C PHE A 383 -15.02 -8.06 -5.32
N ARG A 384 -15.85 -8.26 -4.29
CA ARG A 384 -17.24 -7.78 -4.24
C ARG A 384 -17.40 -6.46 -3.49
N ASP A 385 -16.30 -5.79 -3.16
CA ASP A 385 -16.32 -4.46 -2.57
C ASP A 385 -16.99 -3.45 -3.52
N GLU A 386 -17.97 -2.71 -3.02
CA GLU A 386 -18.78 -1.76 -3.77
C GLU A 386 -17.95 -0.59 -4.32
N LYS A 387 -16.78 -0.32 -3.73
CA LYS A 387 -15.80 0.69 -4.19
C LYS A 387 -15.09 0.28 -5.49
N ILE A 388 -15.13 -1.00 -5.86
CA ILE A 388 -14.41 -1.49 -7.06
C ILE A 388 -15.18 -1.11 -8.31
N HIS A 389 -14.57 -0.32 -9.19
CA HIS A 389 -15.00 -0.13 -10.57
C HIS A 389 -14.46 -1.26 -11.43
N SER A 390 -15.35 -1.93 -12.16
CA SER A 390 -15.00 -2.99 -13.10
C SER A 390 -15.62 -2.71 -14.45
N ASP A 391 -14.78 -2.56 -15.48
CA ASP A 391 -15.18 -2.39 -16.87
C ASP A 391 -14.63 -3.55 -17.68
N ARG A 392 -15.53 -4.40 -18.18
CA ARG A 392 -15.17 -5.56 -18.98
C ARG A 392 -14.76 -5.19 -20.40
N GLU A 393 -15.33 -4.14 -20.99
CA GLU A 393 -15.02 -3.76 -22.36
C GLU A 393 -13.59 -3.19 -22.44
N GLU A 394 -13.25 -2.37 -21.45
CA GLU A 394 -11.93 -1.77 -21.32
C GLU A 394 -10.90 -2.66 -20.62
N GLN A 395 -11.32 -3.84 -20.12
CA GLN A 395 -10.50 -4.75 -19.29
C GLN A 395 -9.83 -4.03 -18.11
N LYS A 396 -10.57 -3.10 -17.48
CA LYS A 396 -10.06 -2.27 -16.37
C LYS A 396 -10.78 -2.59 -15.08
N MET A 397 -10.01 -2.71 -14.01
CA MET A 397 -10.53 -2.76 -12.66
C MET A 397 -9.72 -1.81 -11.78
N TYR A 398 -10.40 -0.88 -11.12
CA TYR A 398 -9.78 0.18 -10.33
C TYR A 398 -10.66 0.63 -9.17
N VAL A 399 -10.06 1.34 -8.22
CA VAL A 399 -10.75 2.10 -7.17
C VAL A 399 -10.39 3.59 -7.32
N GLU A 400 -11.31 4.47 -6.94
CA GLU A 400 -11.12 5.93 -7.04
C GLU A 400 -10.70 6.52 -5.69
N TYR A 401 -9.68 7.38 -5.70
CA TYR A 401 -9.07 8.00 -4.53
C TYR A 401 -9.77 9.31 -4.18
N GLU A 402 -10.03 9.53 -2.88
CA GLU A 402 -10.81 10.66 -2.40
C GLU A 402 -10.14 12.02 -2.67
N GLU A 403 -8.81 12.06 -2.57
CA GLU A 403 -8.08 13.33 -2.59
C GLU A 403 -8.02 13.94 -3.98
N PRO A 404 -8.42 15.21 -4.13
CA PRO A 404 -8.31 15.91 -5.40
C PRO A 404 -6.83 16.10 -5.78
N VAL A 405 -6.49 15.84 -7.04
CA VAL A 405 -5.10 15.94 -7.53
C VAL A 405 -4.62 17.40 -7.54
N LEU A 406 -5.41 18.33 -8.10
CA LEU A 406 -4.98 19.70 -8.39
C LEU A 406 -4.40 20.47 -7.18
N PRO A 407 -5.02 20.48 -5.98
CA PRO A 407 -4.47 21.18 -4.82
C PRO A 407 -3.13 20.62 -4.33
N HIS A 408 -2.89 19.34 -4.60
CA HIS A 408 -1.73 18.58 -4.12
C HIS A 408 -0.57 18.53 -5.12
N ILE A 409 -0.72 19.11 -6.31
CA ILE A 409 0.38 19.26 -7.26
C ILE A 409 1.33 20.39 -6.82
N ASP A 410 2.59 20.00 -6.60
CA ASP A 410 3.70 20.93 -6.38
C ASP A 410 4.20 21.50 -7.71
N LYS A 411 4.54 20.63 -8.66
CA LYS A 411 5.02 20.98 -9.99
C LYS A 411 4.66 19.89 -11.01
N ILE A 412 4.68 20.25 -12.29
CA ILE A 412 4.58 19.29 -13.40
C ILE A 412 5.84 19.41 -14.26
N TRP A 413 6.45 18.27 -14.56
CA TRP A 413 7.51 18.17 -15.56
C TRP A 413 6.95 17.65 -16.87
N LEU A 414 7.18 18.38 -17.95
CA LEU A 414 6.83 17.99 -19.30
C LEU A 414 8.05 17.38 -19.98
N SER A 415 7.86 16.22 -20.59
CA SER A 415 8.83 15.70 -21.56
C SER A 415 8.92 16.62 -22.79
N PRO A 416 9.99 16.51 -23.61
CA PRO A 416 10.13 17.32 -24.82
C PRO A 416 8.93 17.26 -25.76
N GLY A 417 8.32 16.08 -25.97
CA GLY A 417 7.13 15.92 -26.81
C GLY A 417 5.84 16.46 -26.20
N ALA A 418 5.78 16.61 -24.87
CA ALA A 418 4.67 17.25 -24.15
C ALA A 418 4.85 18.78 -24.02
N ALA A 419 5.96 19.36 -24.48
CA ALA A 419 6.23 20.80 -24.35
C ALA A 419 5.15 21.67 -25.04
N LYS A 420 4.51 21.14 -26.10
CA LYS A 420 3.35 21.78 -26.76
C LYS A 420 2.18 22.09 -25.82
N ASP A 421 2.07 21.34 -24.71
CA ASP A 421 0.99 21.46 -23.75
C ASP A 421 1.32 22.44 -22.60
N GLN A 422 2.50 23.08 -22.63
CA GLN A 422 3.01 23.92 -21.55
C GLN A 422 2.06 25.05 -21.16
N ASP A 423 1.60 25.84 -22.12
CA ASP A 423 0.76 27.01 -21.85
C ASP A 423 -0.58 26.61 -21.21
N PHE A 424 -1.13 25.46 -21.62
CA PHE A 424 -2.37 24.92 -21.05
C PHE A 424 -2.17 24.52 -19.59
N PHE A 425 -1.08 23.84 -19.25
CA PHE A 425 -0.77 23.52 -17.85
C PHE A 425 -0.46 24.77 -17.01
N CYS A 426 0.19 25.79 -17.57
CA CYS A 426 0.42 27.06 -16.89
C CYS A 426 -0.92 27.72 -16.52
N ILE A 427 -1.88 27.77 -17.45
CA ILE A 427 -3.22 28.33 -17.19
C ILE A 427 -3.93 27.56 -16.05
N LEU A 428 -3.85 26.23 -16.05
CA LEU A 428 -4.52 25.39 -15.05
C LEU A 428 -3.92 25.54 -13.65
N LEU A 429 -2.58 25.60 -13.56
CA LEU A 429 -1.86 25.53 -12.29
C LEU A 429 -1.56 26.89 -11.67
N ASP A 430 -1.34 27.92 -12.49
CA ASP A 430 -0.71 29.14 -11.99
C ASP A 430 -1.69 30.13 -11.38
N GLN A 431 -3.01 30.02 -11.62
CA GLN A 431 -4.15 30.71 -10.95
C GLN A 431 -3.88 32.10 -10.31
N GLY A 432 -3.02 32.94 -10.91
CA GLY A 432 -2.66 34.27 -10.39
C GLY A 432 -1.53 34.32 -9.34
N SER A 433 -0.82 33.23 -9.06
CA SER A 433 0.27 33.14 -8.08
C SER A 433 1.61 33.74 -8.52
N GLY A 434 1.79 34.01 -9.83
CA GLY A 434 3.00 34.60 -10.41
C GLY A 434 4.25 33.71 -10.43
N LYS A 435 4.21 32.49 -9.87
CA LYS A 435 5.29 31.51 -9.94
C LYS A 435 4.82 30.28 -10.71
N SER A 436 5.40 30.05 -11.88
CA SER A 436 5.00 28.89 -12.67
C SER A 436 5.32 27.58 -11.98
N LYS A 437 4.36 26.65 -11.94
CA LYS A 437 4.53 25.26 -11.51
C LYS A 437 4.97 24.32 -12.64
N VAL A 438 5.01 24.78 -13.88
CA VAL A 438 5.33 23.95 -15.04
C VAL A 438 6.83 24.01 -15.35
N ARG A 439 7.44 22.86 -15.61
CA ARG A 439 8.86 22.73 -15.98
C ARG A 439 8.98 21.87 -17.23
N ILE A 440 9.95 22.18 -18.08
CA ILE A 440 10.34 21.30 -19.20
C ILE A 440 11.55 20.49 -18.75
N SER A 441 11.51 19.18 -18.96
CA SER A 441 12.64 18.28 -18.74
C SER A 441 13.88 18.78 -19.46
N GLN A 442 15.01 18.83 -18.76
CA GLN A 442 16.31 19.23 -19.33
C GLN A 442 17.20 18.03 -19.63
N ASN A 443 16.69 16.80 -19.45
CA ASN A 443 17.46 15.62 -19.76
C ASN A 443 17.69 15.50 -21.27
N PRO A 444 18.89 15.08 -21.71
CA PRO A 444 19.20 14.96 -23.13
C PRO A 444 18.37 13.84 -23.77
N PHE A 445 17.33 14.20 -24.52
CA PHE A 445 16.52 13.25 -25.26
C PHE A 445 17.09 13.08 -26.67
N ARG A 446 17.49 11.86 -27.00
CA ARG A 446 17.95 11.53 -28.35
C ARG A 446 16.73 11.17 -29.20
N ASN A 447 16.32 12.09 -30.07
CA ASN A 447 15.32 11.77 -31.09
C ASN A 447 15.87 10.63 -31.96
N LYS A 448 15.09 9.55 -32.09
CA LYS A 448 15.28 8.63 -33.21
C LYS A 448 14.65 9.34 -34.41
N GLU A 449 15.50 9.96 -35.23
CA GLU A 449 15.11 10.43 -36.57
C GLU A 449 14.55 9.28 -37.41
#